data_AF-A0A6V7K9K1-F1
#
_entry.id   AF-A0A6V7K9K1-F1
#
_cell.length_a   1.000
_cell.length_b   1.000
_cell.length_c   1.000
_cell.angle_alpha   90.00
_cell.angle_beta   90.00
_cell.angle_gamma   90.00
#
_symmetry.space_group_name_H-M   'P 1'
#
loop_
_entity.id
_entity.type
_entity.pdbx_description
1 polymer ?
#
loop_
_entity_poly.entity_id
_entity_poly.type
_entity_poly.pdbx_seq_one_letter_code
_entity_poly.pdbx_strand_id
1 'polypeptide(L)'
;KDYIYATTIMYLSGPLVPRVLDLVAPLNESRPPMELYPTEYFVDPVRNEVPILMHAYAISPFPSTIIVAFDALYCNCVYHACSIFEIVG
;
A
#
# COMPACT_ATOMS: atom_id res chain seq x y z
N LYS A 1 11.93 -9.05 1.69
CA LYS A 1 11.02 -8.59 0.61
C LYS A 1 9.58 -9.02 0.88
N ASP A 2 9.33 -10.28 1.24
CA ASP A 2 7.97 -10.80 1.48
C ASP A 2 7.21 -10.08 2.61
N TYR A 3 7.90 -9.68 3.67
CA TYR A 3 7.29 -8.92 4.76
C TYR A 3 6.77 -7.55 4.31
N ILE A 4 7.37 -6.92 3.29
CA ILE A 4 6.93 -5.60 2.78
C ILE A 4 5.53 -5.75 2.18
N TYR A 5 5.34 -6.73 1.30
CA TYR A 5 4.03 -7.00 0.71
C TYR A 5 2.99 -7.45 1.74
N ALA A 6 3.39 -8.26 2.73
CA ALA A 6 2.51 -8.63 3.83
C ALA A 6 2.03 -7.40 4.62
N THR A 7 2.93 -6.46 4.93
CA THR A 7 2.56 -5.20 5.60
C THR A 7 1.66 -4.31 4.73
N THR A 8 1.89 -4.24 3.41
CA THR A 8 1.01 -3.53 2.48
C THR A 8 -0.39 -4.13 2.49
N ILE A 9 -0.52 -5.45 2.43
CA ILE A 9 -1.84 -6.13 2.46
C ILE A 9 -2.55 -5.87 3.80
N MET A 10 -1.84 -5.97 4.93
CA MET A 10 -2.43 -5.65 6.23
C MET A 10 -2.90 -4.21 6.29
N TYR A 11 -2.11 -3.26 5.79
CA TYR A 11 -2.49 -1.85 5.73
C TYR A 11 -3.73 -1.62 4.86
N LEU A 12 -3.77 -2.24 3.68
CA LEU A 12 -4.91 -2.18 2.76
C LEU A 12 -6.19 -2.78 3.37
N SER A 13 -6.10 -3.64 4.38
CA SER A 13 -7.29 -4.20 5.03
C SER A 13 -8.04 -3.23 5.96
N GLY A 14 -7.45 -2.07 6.31
CA GLY A 14 -8.05 -1.10 7.23
C GLY A 14 -9.50 -0.71 6.90
N PRO A 15 -9.81 -0.26 5.67
CA PRO A 15 -11.18 0.11 5.27
C PRO A 15 -12.19 -1.04 5.27
N LEU A 16 -11.75 -2.31 5.30
CA LEU A 16 -12.65 -3.45 5.45
C LEU A 16 -13.16 -3.61 6.88
N VAL A 17 -12.40 -3.13 7.88
CA VAL A 17 -12.74 -3.23 9.30
C VAL A 17 -14.15 -2.68 9.62
N PRO A 18 -14.53 -1.44 9.25
CA PRO A 18 -15.88 -0.93 9.53
C PRO A 18 -16.96 -1.77 8.83
N ARG A 19 -16.71 -2.26 7.60
CA ARG A 19 -17.69 -3.08 6.87
C ARG A 19 -17.91 -4.46 7.50
N VAL A 20 -16.84 -5.09 7.97
CA VAL A 20 -16.93 -6.37 8.71
C VAL A 20 -17.64 -6.13 10.05
N LEU A 21 -17.33 -5.03 10.73
CA LEU A 21 -17.98 -4.68 11.99
C LEU A 21 -19.48 -4.41 11.81
N ASP A 22 -19.91 -3.84 10.69
CA ASP A 22 -21.33 -3.62 10.41
C ASP A 22 -22.09 -4.95 10.19
N LEU A 23 -21.40 -6.01 9.73
CA LEU A 23 -21.98 -7.35 9.61
C LEU A 23 -22.04 -8.10 10.95
N VAL A 24 -20.99 -7.97 11.77
CA VAL A 24 -20.85 -8.74 13.02
C VAL A 24 -21.54 -8.06 14.21
N ALA A 25 -21.46 -6.73 14.28
CA ALA A 25 -21.95 -5.91 15.38
C ALA A 25 -22.53 -4.59 14.84
N PRO A 26 -23.75 -4.64 14.26
CA PRO A 26 -24.39 -3.48 13.65
C PRO A 26 -24.67 -2.40 14.71
N LEU A 27 -24.39 -1.15 14.35
CA LEU A 27 -24.74 0.02 15.16
C LEU A 27 -26.06 0.62 14.65
N ASN A 28 -26.76 1.35 15.51
CA ASN A 28 -28.01 2.06 15.14
C ASN A 28 -27.74 3.30 14.27
N GLU A 29 -26.47 3.69 14.13
CA GLU A 29 -26.00 4.78 13.27
C GLU A 29 -24.93 4.25 12.30
N SER A 30 -24.79 4.91 11.14
CA SER A 30 -23.77 4.55 10.16
C SER A 30 -22.37 4.84 10.71
N ARG A 31 -21.45 3.87 10.63
CA ARG A 31 -20.04 4.12 10.95
C ARG A 31 -19.46 5.11 9.94
N PRO A 32 -18.57 6.03 10.38
CA PRO A 32 -17.81 6.84 9.44
C PRO A 32 -16.92 5.93 8.58
N PRO A 33 -16.76 6.23 7.28
CA PRO A 33 -15.84 5.49 6.42
C PRO A 33 -14.41 5.65 6.93
N MET A 34 -13.64 4.57 6.86
CA MET A 34 -12.21 4.61 7.18
C MET A 34 -11.41 4.82 5.90
N GLU A 35 -10.75 5.97 5.80
CA GLU A 35 -9.77 6.24 4.75
C GLU A 35 -8.44 5.53 5.05
N LEU A 36 -7.70 5.12 4.01
CA LEU A 36 -6.39 4.49 4.17
C LEU A 36 -5.38 5.47 4.78
N TYR A 37 -5.35 6.69 4.24
CA TYR A 37 -4.50 7.78 4.69
C TYR A 37 -5.24 9.09 4.42
N PRO A 38 -5.05 10.13 5.27
CA PRO A 38 -5.70 11.42 5.06
C PRO A 38 -5.15 12.06 3.79
N THR A 39 -6.02 12.39 2.83
CA THR A 39 -5.63 13.12 1.60
C THR A 39 -6.76 14.00 1.11
N GLU A 40 -6.41 15.21 0.72
CA GLU A 40 -7.32 16.15 0.06
C GLU A 40 -7.40 15.85 -1.44
N TYR A 41 -8.61 15.47 -1.88
CA TYR A 41 -8.90 15.22 -3.29
C TYR A 41 -9.62 16.41 -3.96
N PHE A 42 -9.86 17.51 -3.26
CA PHE A 42 -10.60 18.68 -3.76
C PHE A 42 -11.98 18.33 -4.36
N VAL A 43 -12.59 17.26 -3.87
CA VAL A 43 -13.93 16.80 -4.22
C VAL A 43 -14.68 16.50 -2.92
N ASP A 44 -16.01 16.53 -2.94
CA ASP A 44 -16.82 16.18 -1.77
C ASP A 44 -16.50 14.74 -1.32
N PRO A 45 -15.89 14.53 -0.14
CA PRO A 45 -15.44 13.22 0.29
C PRO A 45 -16.62 12.27 0.51
N VAL A 46 -17.72 12.76 1.11
CA VAL A 46 -18.94 11.99 1.38
C VAL A 46 -19.63 11.50 0.10
N ARG A 47 -19.59 12.30 -0.97
CA ARG A 47 -20.22 11.91 -2.25
C ARG A 47 -19.32 10.98 -3.08
N ASN A 48 -18.01 11.07 -2.87
CA ASN A 48 -17.00 10.40 -3.68
C ASN A 48 -16.18 9.37 -2.90
N GLU A 49 -16.72 8.80 -1.82
CA GLU A 49 -16.01 7.84 -0.96
C GLU A 49 -15.49 6.63 -1.73
N VAL A 50 -16.32 6.06 -2.62
CA VAL A 50 -15.96 4.87 -3.42
C VAL A 50 -14.79 5.16 -4.39
N PRO A 51 -14.84 6.19 -5.25
CA PRO A 51 -13.71 6.47 -6.14
C PRO A 51 -12.45 6.91 -5.39
N ILE A 52 -12.56 7.65 -4.28
CA ILE A 52 -11.41 8.02 -3.43
C ILE A 52 -10.74 6.75 -2.88
N LEU A 53 -11.55 5.85 -2.32
CA LEU A 53 -11.06 4.61 -1.75
C LEU A 53 -10.42 3.72 -2.82
N MET A 54 -11.05 3.57 -3.98
CA MET A 54 -10.50 2.80 -5.12
C MET A 54 -9.16 3.36 -5.60
N HIS A 55 -9.04 4.68 -5.70
CA HIS A 55 -7.77 5.32 -6.04
C HIS A 55 -6.71 5.04 -4.97
N ALA A 56 -7.05 5.17 -3.69
CA ALA A 56 -6.13 4.90 -2.60
C ALA A 56 -5.62 3.44 -2.58
N TYR A 57 -6.50 2.48 -2.84
CA TYR A 57 -6.12 1.07 -3.02
C TYR A 57 -5.18 0.85 -4.21
N ALA A 58 -5.42 1.56 -5.32
CA ALA A 58 -4.60 1.42 -6.52
C ALA A 58 -3.19 1.99 -6.31
N ILE A 59 -3.04 3.15 -5.66
CA ILE A 59 -1.74 3.82 -5.53
C ILE A 59 -0.89 3.31 -4.36
N SER A 60 -1.51 2.85 -3.27
CA SER A 60 -0.82 2.47 -2.05
C SER A 60 0.24 1.34 -2.20
N PRO A 61 0.12 0.38 -3.14
CA PRO A 61 1.15 -0.62 -3.38
C PRO A 61 2.42 -0.09 -4.09
N PHE A 62 2.34 1.04 -4.80
CA PHE A 62 3.46 1.54 -5.62
C PHE A 62 4.72 1.88 -4.80
N PRO A 63 4.64 2.59 -3.67
CA PRO A 63 5.82 2.84 -2.84
C PRO A 63 6.52 1.54 -2.41
N SER A 64 5.75 0.51 -2.05
CA SER A 64 6.28 -0.79 -1.65
C SER A 64 7.03 -1.48 -2.79
N THR A 65 6.49 -1.46 -4.02
CA THR A 65 7.16 -2.05 -5.19
C THR A 65 8.42 -1.27 -5.56
N ILE A 66 8.39 0.06 -5.46
CA ILE A 66 9.56 0.91 -5.70
C ILE A 66 10.69 0.55 -4.72
N ILE A 67 10.41 0.44 -3.42
CA ILE A 67 11.42 0.07 -2.42
C ILE A 67 12.06 -1.29 -2.76
N VAL A 68 11.23 -2.29 -3.08
CA VAL A 68 11.71 -3.65 -3.45
C VAL A 68 12.57 -3.63 -4.71
N ALA A 69 12.16 -2.84 -5.72
CA ALA A 69 12.88 -2.70 -6.98
C ALA A 69 14.23 -2.00 -6.80
N PHE A 70 14.27 -0.92 -6.02
CA PHE A 70 15.51 -0.18 -5.71
C PHE A 70 16.52 -1.05 -4.95
N ASP A 71 16.06 -1.81 -3.96
CA ASP A 71 16.91 -2.74 -3.21
C ASP A 71 17.50 -3.83 -4.13
N ALA A 72 16.67 -4.41 -5.01
CA ALA A 72 17.14 -5.40 -6.00
C ALA A 72 18.14 -4.79 -7.00
N LEU A 73 17.88 -3.59 -7.49
CA LEU A 73 18.78 -2.86 -8.39
C LEU A 73 20.13 -2.60 -7.73
N TYR A 74 20.11 -2.12 -6.48
CA TYR A 74 21.33 -1.86 -5.72
C TYR A 74 22.18 -3.12 -5.54
N CYS A 75 21.57 -4.24 -5.10
CA CYS A 75 22.29 -5.52 -5.00
C CYS A 75 22.90 -5.93 -6.35
N ASN A 76 22.16 -5.80 -7.45
CA ASN A 76 22.65 -6.17 -8.77
C ASN A 76 23.85 -5.31 -9.20
N CYS A 77 23.83 -4.00 -8.95
CA CYS A 77 24.96 -3.11 -9.23
C CYS A 77 26.21 -3.52 -8.44
N VAL A 78 26.05 -3.89 -7.16
CA VAL A 78 27.15 -4.37 -6.32
C VAL A 78 27.71 -5.69 -6.88
N TYR A 79 26.85 -6.67 -7.19
CA TYR A 79 27.29 -7.94 -7.77
C TYR A 79 28.01 -7.76 -9.11
N HIS A 80 27.49 -6.88 -9.97
CA HIS A 80 28.12 -6.56 -11.25
C HIS A 80 29.52 -5.97 -11.05
N ALA A 81 29.70 -5.02 -10.11
CA ALA A 81 31.01 -4.47 -9.79
C ALA A 81 31.97 -5.55 -9.28
N CYS A 82 31.54 -6.39 -8.33
CA CYS A 82 32.36 -7.48 -7.79
C CYS A 82 32.79 -8.50 -8.86
N SER A 83 31.87 -8.89 -9.75
CA SER A 83 32.16 -9.85 -10.83
C SER A 83 33.20 -9.32 -11.82
N ILE A 84 33.19 -8.01 -12.14
CA ILE A 84 34.22 -7.40 -12.99
C ILE A 84 35.60 -7.48 -12.32
N PHE A 85 35.69 -7.23 -11.01
CA PHE A 85 36.95 -7.38 -10.28
C PHE A 85 37.44 -8.83 -10.23
N GLU A 86 36.53 -9.79 -10.09
CA GLU A 86 36.88 -11.22 -10.09
C GLU A 86 37.41 -11.70 -11.45
N ILE A 87 36.88 -11.17 -12.56
CA ILE A 87 37.32 -11.55 -13.91
C ILE A 87 38.70 -10.96 -14.26
N VAL A 88 39.00 -9.76 -13.75
CA VAL A 88 40.24 -9.02 -14.08
C VAL A 88 41.36 -9.31 -13.07
N GLY A 89 41.03 -9.74 -11.85
CA GLY A 89 41.95 -10.00 -10.74
C GLY A 89 42.67 -11.35 -10.77
#